data_AF-F6RL39-F1
#
_entry.id   AF-F6RL39-F1
#
_cell.length_a   1.000
_cell.length_b   1.000
_cell.length_c   1.000
_cell.angle_alpha   90.00
_cell.angle_beta   90.00
_cell.angle_gamma   90.00
#
_symmetry.space_group_name_H-M   'P 1'
#
loop_
_entity.id
_entity.type
_entity.pdbx_description
1 polymer ?
#
loop_
_entity_poly.entity_id
_entity_poly.type
_entity_poly.pdbx_seq_one_letter_code
_entity_poly.pdbx_strand_id
1 'polypeptide(L)'
;MAAKGREKEPVDEVHQTQIMCEVIRKELRTQKLYTHYHVNPNRKGYTITRKPMSWHDNIEEPADAKFLNIIHYAAQGPKKKYSEPQTESQEIGWDSDPLVSVLTPHPGAIHPGAKW
;
A
#
# COMPACT_ATOMS: atom_id res chain seq x y z
N MET A 1 21.84 28.45 -51.13
CA MET A 1 21.50 29.88 -50.92
C MET A 1 20.72 30.00 -49.62
N ALA A 2 21.33 30.57 -48.58
CA ALA A 2 20.69 30.73 -47.27
C ALA A 2 19.59 31.81 -47.35
N ALA A 3 18.39 31.50 -46.88
CA ALA A 3 17.28 32.44 -46.85
C ALA A 3 17.65 33.63 -45.94
N LYS A 4 17.80 34.81 -46.54
CA LYS A 4 18.04 36.08 -45.87
C LYS A 4 16.88 36.30 -44.87
N GLY A 5 17.21 36.34 -43.58
CA GLY A 5 16.23 36.54 -42.51
C GLY A 5 15.42 37.80 -42.79
N ARG A 6 14.09 37.67 -42.86
CA ARG A 6 13.21 38.84 -42.93
C ARG A 6 13.36 39.60 -41.63
N GLU A 7 13.60 40.90 -41.73
CA GLU A 7 13.53 41.81 -40.57
C GLU A 7 12.12 41.67 -39.97
N LYS A 8 12.04 41.31 -38.69
CA LYS A 8 10.75 41.19 -38.01
C LYS A 8 10.23 42.60 -37.80
N GLU A 9 9.07 42.90 -38.40
CA GLU A 9 8.34 44.12 -38.11
C GLU A 9 8.16 44.28 -36.59
N PRO A 10 8.24 45.51 -36.06
CA PRO A 10 8.09 45.76 -34.63
C PRO A 10 6.74 45.19 -34.17
N VAL A 11 6.78 44.39 -33.11
CA VAL A 11 5.61 43.67 -32.62
C VAL A 11 4.59 44.68 -32.10
N ASP A 12 3.43 44.76 -32.73
CA ASP A 12 2.31 45.57 -32.24
C ASP A 12 1.74 44.95 -30.96
N GLU A 13 2.02 45.58 -29.83
CA GLU A 13 1.58 45.16 -28.50
C GLU A 13 0.05 45.12 -28.37
N VAL A 14 -0.65 46.03 -29.05
CA VAL A 14 -2.12 46.08 -29.04
C VAL A 14 -2.68 44.87 -29.77
N HIS A 15 -2.10 44.53 -30.92
CA HIS A 15 -2.47 43.34 -31.68
C HIS A 15 -2.22 42.05 -30.91
N GLN A 16 -1.07 41.91 -30.24
CA GLN A 16 -0.78 40.74 -29.39
C GLN A 16 -1.78 40.61 -28.23
N THR A 17 -2.12 41.74 -27.59
CA THR A 17 -3.09 41.77 -26.49
C THR A 17 -4.47 41.34 -26.98
N GLN A 18 -4.86 41.74 -28.20
CA GLN A 18 -6.12 41.33 -28.82
C GLN A 18 -6.16 39.82 -29.08
N ILE A 19 -5.08 39.26 -29.64
CA ILE A 19 -4.95 37.80 -29.85
C ILE A 19 -5.08 37.06 -28.51
N MET A 20 -4.36 37.51 -27.48
CA MET A 20 -4.41 36.90 -26.15
C MET A 20 -5.83 36.91 -25.57
N CYS A 21 -6.54 38.04 -25.67
CA CYS A 21 -7.93 38.15 -25.23
C CYS A 21 -8.85 37.18 -25.96
N GLU A 22 -8.67 37.00 -27.28
CA GLU A 22 -9.45 36.04 -28.06
C GLU A 22 -9.17 34.59 -27.67
N VAL A 23 -7.90 34.25 -27.43
CA VAL A 23 -7.49 32.90 -26.98
C VAL A 23 -8.14 32.58 -25.64
N ILE A 24 -8.03 33.47 -24.66
CA ILE A 24 -8.65 33.29 -23.33
C ILE A 24 -10.16 33.11 -23.46
N ARG A 25 -10.84 33.90 -24.31
CA ARG A 25 -12.29 33.74 -24.54
C ARG A 25 -12.64 32.38 -25.17
N LYS A 26 -11.84 31.89 -26.11
CA LYS A 26 -12.05 30.58 -26.75
C LYS A 26 -11.80 29.41 -25.79
N GLU A 27 -10.78 29.53 -24.94
CA GLU A 27 -10.48 28.56 -23.89
C GLU A 27 -11.59 28.53 -22.85
N LEU A 28 -12.00 29.68 -22.30
CA LEU A 28 -13.09 29.75 -21.33
C LEU A 28 -14.43 29.23 -21.89
N ARG A 29 -14.71 29.46 -23.17
CA ARG A 29 -15.90 28.90 -23.84
C ARG A 29 -15.89 27.37 -23.91
N THR A 30 -14.71 26.75 -23.98
CA THR A 30 -14.55 25.30 -24.14
C THR A 30 -14.13 24.60 -22.84
N GLN A 31 -13.84 25.35 -21.78
CA GLN A 31 -13.47 24.83 -20.48
C GLN A 31 -14.66 24.10 -19.84
N LYS A 32 -14.62 22.77 -19.87
CA LYS A 32 -15.57 21.89 -19.19
C LYS A 32 -14.97 21.41 -17.88
N LEU A 33 -15.57 21.80 -16.77
CA LEU A 33 -15.24 21.25 -15.46
C LEU A 33 -15.92 19.88 -15.32
N TYR A 34 -15.16 18.79 -15.46
CA TYR A 34 -15.67 17.46 -15.18
C TYR A 34 -15.66 17.23 -13.67
N THR A 35 -16.82 17.33 -13.04
CA THR A 35 -17.02 17.04 -11.61
C THR A 35 -17.11 15.54 -11.33
N HIS A 36 -17.53 14.77 -12.33
CA HIS A 36 -17.65 13.32 -12.26
C HIS A 36 -16.70 12.70 -13.28
N TYR A 37 -15.62 12.10 -12.78
CA TYR A 37 -14.74 11.25 -13.58
C TYR A 37 -15.09 9.79 -13.28
N HIS A 38 -15.23 8.98 -14.32
CA HIS A 38 -15.37 7.54 -14.20
C HIS A 38 -14.27 6.88 -15.01
N VAL A 39 -13.72 5.78 -14.51
CA VAL A 39 -12.76 4.97 -15.28
C VAL A 39 -13.46 4.49 -16.55
N ASN A 40 -12.80 4.65 -17.69
CA ASN A 40 -13.34 4.19 -18.97
C ASN A 40 -13.69 2.69 -18.88
N PRO A 41 -14.98 2.30 -18.98
CA PRO A 41 -15.41 0.90 -18.84
C PRO A 41 -14.79 -0.03 -19.88
N ASN A 42 -14.35 0.50 -21.02
CA ASN A 42 -13.77 -0.25 -22.12
C ASN A 42 -12.24 -0.36 -22.05
N ARG A 43 -11.58 0.29 -21.07
CA ARG A 43 -10.14 0.15 -20.83
C ARG A 43 -9.91 -0.79 -19.64
N LYS A 44 -9.52 -2.02 -19.94
CA LYS A 44 -9.22 -3.10 -18.96
C LYS A 44 -7.95 -2.87 -18.10
N GLY A 45 -7.33 -1.69 -18.13
CA GLY A 45 -5.94 -1.51 -17.74
C GLY A 45 -5.64 -0.70 -16.47
N TYR A 46 -6.64 -0.11 -15.82
CA TYR A 46 -6.40 0.69 -14.61
C TYR A 46 -7.18 0.11 -13.44
N THR A 47 -6.56 -0.86 -12.76
CA THR A 47 -6.92 -1.14 -11.37
C THR A 47 -6.58 0.12 -10.60
N ILE A 48 -7.59 0.93 -10.27
CA ILE A 48 -7.40 1.99 -9.27
C ILE A 48 -6.96 1.25 -8.02
N THR A 49 -5.69 1.43 -7.63
CA THR A 49 -5.19 0.91 -6.37
C THR A 49 -6.01 1.60 -5.28
N ARG A 50 -6.97 0.87 -4.73
CA ARG A 50 -7.77 1.37 -3.62
C ARG A 50 -6.85 1.57 -2.41
N LYS A 51 -7.34 2.31 -1.41
CA LYS A 51 -6.62 2.50 -0.16
C LYS A 51 -6.24 1.12 0.40
N PRO A 52 -4.95 0.84 0.66
CA PRO A 52 -4.49 -0.50 1.05
C PRO A 52 -5.21 -1.09 2.25
N MET A 53 -5.74 -0.23 3.13
CA MET A 53 -6.45 -0.60 4.36
C MET A 53 -7.96 -0.36 4.29
N SER A 54 -8.55 -0.31 3.09
CA SER A 54 -9.99 -0.18 2.90
C SER A 54 -10.72 -1.38 3.53
N TRP A 55 -11.32 -1.17 4.71
CA TRP A 55 -12.09 -2.19 5.43
C TRP A 55 -13.16 -2.86 4.55
N HIS A 56 -13.77 -2.11 3.63
CA HIS A 56 -14.86 -2.57 2.77
C HIS A 56 -14.41 -3.49 1.62
N ASP A 57 -13.11 -3.61 1.38
CA ASP A 57 -12.52 -4.45 0.33
C ASP A 57 -11.74 -5.64 0.88
N ASN A 58 -11.56 -5.73 2.20
CA ASN A 58 -10.99 -6.91 2.84
C ASN A 58 -12.08 -7.98 2.91
N ILE A 59 -12.33 -8.64 1.78
CA ILE A 59 -12.99 -9.93 1.80
C ILE A 59 -12.04 -10.85 2.57
N GLU A 60 -12.36 -11.14 3.83
CA GLU A 60 -11.70 -12.17 4.61
C GLU A 60 -12.03 -13.52 3.97
N GLU A 61 -11.25 -13.88 2.95
CA GLU A 61 -11.23 -15.26 2.49
C GLU A 61 -10.69 -16.11 3.64
N PRO A 62 -11.31 -17.27 3.93
CA PRO A 62 -10.80 -18.17 4.96
C PRO A 62 -9.36 -18.54 4.59
N ALA A 63 -8.41 -18.19 5.46
CA ALA A 63 -7.01 -18.46 5.23
C ALA A 63 -6.79 -19.95 4.94
N ASP A 64 -5.96 -20.25 3.94
CA ASP A 64 -5.66 -21.63 3.56
C ASP A 64 -5.10 -22.40 4.76
N ALA A 65 -5.82 -23.44 5.20
CA ALA A 65 -5.43 -24.28 6.32
C ALA A 65 -4.04 -24.88 6.14
N LYS A 66 -3.61 -25.17 4.90
CA LYS A 66 -2.25 -25.67 4.64
C LYS A 66 -1.21 -24.60 4.96
N PHE A 67 -1.47 -23.35 4.59
CA PHE A 67 -0.57 -22.24 4.86
C PHE A 67 -0.50 -21.91 6.35
N LEU A 68 -1.64 -21.93 7.04
CA LEU A 68 -1.70 -21.77 8.50
C LEU A 68 -0.88 -22.84 9.22
N ASN A 69 -0.99 -24.10 8.80
CA ASN A 69 -0.21 -25.20 9.38
C ASN A 69 1.30 -25.01 9.21
N ILE A 70 1.75 -24.46 8.08
CA ILE A 70 3.17 -24.15 7.85
C ILE A 70 3.64 -23.05 8.80
N ILE A 71 2.86 -21.98 8.97
CA ILE A 71 3.20 -20.89 9.88
C ILE A 71 3.28 -21.42 11.32
N HIS A 72 2.27 -22.20 11.74
CA HIS A 72 2.25 -22.79 13.08
C HIS A 72 3.44 -23.71 13.30
N TYR A 73 3.78 -24.55 12.32
CA TYR A 73 4.95 -25.43 12.36
C TYR A 73 6.25 -24.61 12.47
N ALA A 74 6.39 -23.55 11.66
CA ALA A 74 7.57 -22.68 11.69
C ALA A 74 7.71 -21.93 13.02
N ALA A 75 6.60 -21.55 13.66
CA ALA A 75 6.58 -20.92 14.98
C ALA A 75 6.88 -21.89 16.14
N GLN A 76 6.86 -23.21 15.91
CA GLN A 76 7.23 -24.16 16.97
C GLN A 76 8.70 -23.99 17.36
N GLY A 77 8.94 -24.08 18.67
CA GLY A 77 10.29 -24.04 19.23
C GLY A 77 11.16 -25.22 18.77
N PRO A 78 12.50 -25.09 18.82
CA PRO A 78 13.44 -26.10 18.33
C PRO A 78 13.20 -27.51 18.86
N LYS A 79 12.88 -27.66 20.15
CA LYS A 79 12.58 -28.94 20.81
C LYS A 79 11.40 -29.72 20.23
N LYS A 80 10.46 -29.04 19.56
CA LYS A 80 9.34 -29.71 18.91
C LYS A 80 9.68 -30.16 17.48
N LYS A 81 10.76 -29.65 16.89
CA LYS A 81 11.19 -29.92 15.51
C LYS A 81 12.31 -30.94 15.42
N TYR A 82 13.21 -30.96 16.40
CA TYR A 82 14.40 -31.82 16.39
C TYR A 82 14.51 -32.60 17.70
N SER A 83 15.01 -33.83 17.62
CA SER A 83 15.28 -34.67 18.80
C SER A 83 16.47 -34.20 19.61
N GLU A 84 17.43 -33.54 18.95
CA GLU A 84 18.70 -33.09 19.50
C GLU A 84 19.05 -31.68 18.97
N PRO A 85 19.82 -30.88 19.73
CA PRO A 85 20.23 -29.56 19.29
C PRO A 85 21.06 -29.66 18.00
N GLN A 86 20.72 -28.82 17.02
CA GLN A 86 21.37 -28.84 15.70
C GLN A 86 22.53 -27.82 15.61
N THR A 87 22.63 -26.90 16.57
CA THR A 87 23.65 -25.85 16.61
C THR A 87 24.14 -25.67 18.04
N GLU A 88 25.40 -25.23 18.20
CA GLU A 88 26.00 -24.93 19.52
C GLU A 88 25.15 -23.94 20.34
N SER A 89 24.55 -22.95 19.66
CA SER A 89 23.63 -22.00 20.31
C SER A 89 22.36 -22.64 20.85
N GLN A 90 21.87 -23.72 20.23
CA GLN A 90 20.72 -24.47 20.71
C GLN A 90 21.08 -25.34 21.91
N GLU A 91 22.31 -25.85 22.01
CA GLU A 91 22.77 -26.66 23.15
C GLU A 91 22.64 -25.89 24.47
N ILE A 92 23.03 -24.60 24.48
CA ILE A 92 22.98 -23.74 25.67
C ILE A 92 21.55 -23.60 26.21
N GLY A 93 20.57 -23.49 25.32
CA GLY A 93 19.17 -23.23 25.67
C GLY A 93 18.27 -24.47 25.64
N TRP A 94 18.81 -25.65 25.32
CA TRP A 94 18.01 -26.84 25.05
C TRP A 94 17.23 -27.24 26.30
N ASP A 95 17.90 -27.68 27.36
CA ASP A 95 17.30 -28.13 28.62
C ASP A 95 17.24 -27.02 29.68
N SER A 96 16.82 -25.82 29.26
CA SER A 96 16.63 -24.70 30.18
C SER A 96 15.34 -24.87 31.00
N ASP A 97 15.49 -24.89 32.32
CA ASP A 97 14.36 -24.82 33.25
C ASP A 97 13.85 -23.36 33.32
N PRO A 98 12.55 -23.12 33.10
CA PRO A 98 12.01 -21.77 33.19
C PRO A 98 12.10 -21.27 34.64
N LEU A 99 12.74 -20.12 34.84
CA LEU A 99 12.89 -19.48 36.16
C LEU A 99 11.55 -19.02 36.77
N VAL A 100 10.50 -18.91 35.95
CA VAL A 100 9.15 -18.54 36.36
C VAL A 100 8.22 -19.70 36.03
N SER A 101 7.50 -20.19 37.05
CA SER A 101 6.49 -21.23 36.83
C SER A 101 5.35 -20.67 35.97
N VAL A 102 4.90 -21.42 34.97
CA VAL A 102 3.75 -21.05 34.13
C VAL A 102 2.46 -20.85 34.98
N LEU A 103 2.47 -21.37 36.21
CA LEU A 103 1.37 -21.29 37.17
C LEU A 103 1.35 -20.01 38.02
N THR A 104 2.38 -19.18 38.01
CA THR A 104 2.32 -17.87 38.67
C THR A 104 1.65 -16.88 37.72
N PRO A 105 0.39 -16.47 37.96
CA PRO A 105 -0.24 -15.46 37.13
C PRO A 105 0.58 -14.18 37.27
N HIS A 106 0.91 -13.55 36.15
CA HIS A 106 1.44 -12.19 36.19
C HIS A 106 0.45 -11.32 36.98
N PRO A 107 0.88 -10.46 37.92
CA PRO A 107 -0.03 -9.69 38.77
C PRO A 107 -1.02 -8.77 38.02
N GLY A 108 -0.93 -8.67 36.69
CA GLY A 108 -1.92 -8.00 35.82
C GLY A 108 -2.79 -8.92 34.95
N ALA A 109 -2.72 -10.26 35.07
CA ALA A 109 -3.41 -11.21 34.19
C ALA A 109 -4.80 -11.65 34.68
N ILE A 110 -5.31 -11.10 35.79
CA ILE A 110 -6.67 -11.38 36.27
C ILE A 110 -7.64 -10.42 35.56
N HIS A 111 -8.04 -10.76 34.34
CA HIS A 111 -9.32 -10.28 33.81
C HIS A 111 -10.39 -11.34 34.09
N PRO A 112 -11.37 -11.08 34.96
CA PRO A 112 -12.44 -12.02 35.21
C PRO A 112 -13.43 -11.94 34.04
N GLY A 113 -13.48 -12.95 33.17
CA GLY A 113 -14.65 -13.11 32.29
C GLY A 113 -14.49 -13.72 30.90
N ALA A 114 -13.31 -14.17 30.46
CA ALA A 114 -13.23 -14.89 29.19
C ALA A 114 -13.50 -16.40 29.41
N LYS A 115 -14.77 -16.79 29.30
CA LYS A 115 -15.17 -18.19 29.09
C LYS A 115 -14.87 -18.54 27.63
N TRP A 116 -14.10 -19.60 27.40
CA TRP A 116 -14.13 -20.37 26.16
C TRP A 116 -15.18 -21.47 26.31
#